data_AF-A0A8I1ITA7-F1
#
_entry.id   AF-A0A8I1ITA7-F1
#
_cell.length_a   1.000
_cell.length_b   1.000
_cell.length_c   1.000
_cell.angle_alpha   90.00
_cell.angle_beta   90.00
_cell.angle_gamma   90.00
#
_symmetry.space_group_name_H-M   'P 1'
#
loop_
_entity.id
_entity.type
_entity.pdbx_description
1 polymer ?
#
loop_
_entity_poly.entity_id
_entity_poly.type
_entity_poly.pdbx_seq_one_letter_code
_entity_poly.pdbx_strand_id
1 'polypeptide(L)'
;MKNTWTALLACILVLGLAAGTAEAKQGRGNDQGNKQEAKTSVKDGNEKSGEELINPHDSDNDQSKKQKDKASGKKDENSKKDKHAEIRKTEPVAVTDDTYGGSKDHNGHKGRNGYKGLLHAVENTKDKPAGAVIANLLLTKYPDRLTSEQVAELELIRNSGKALTEAAELLAENGNVTDAVYMQEEAVLANVSDLDSYKKLGEFSKKAGRPSGMKLFVNGEEYDAKPINRNGTTLVPFRTASEALDAKVSWDPKEKAVTVTRNGVSVKLFVNSPKAYINGQPYSIEQPASIVDGTTMVPVRVIGEALGTNVKWEPESQSVVVYEQPTTPASTS
;
A
#
# COMPACT_ATOMS: atom_id res chain seq x y z
N MET A 1 -11.95 -12.32 54.39
CA MET A 1 -12.79 -13.50 54.02
C MET A 1 -12.47 -13.89 52.59
N LYS A 2 -12.69 -15.15 52.20
CA LYS A 2 -12.50 -15.60 50.80
C LYS A 2 -13.76 -15.29 49.98
N ASN A 3 -13.61 -15.18 48.66
CA ASN A 3 -14.40 -15.96 47.70
C ASN A 3 -13.83 -15.81 46.28
N THR A 4 -13.22 -16.89 45.80
CA THR A 4 -12.85 -17.09 44.39
C THR A 4 -14.04 -17.64 43.63
N TRP A 5 -14.21 -17.27 42.35
CA TRP A 5 -15.12 -17.99 41.46
C TRP A 5 -14.43 -18.35 40.14
N THR A 6 -14.12 -19.63 40.01
CA THR A 6 -13.64 -20.29 38.79
C THR A 6 -14.73 -21.24 38.31
N ALA A 7 -15.13 -21.13 37.05
CA ALA A 7 -16.07 -22.06 36.42
C ALA A 7 -15.51 -22.48 35.05
N LEU A 8 -14.96 -23.69 35.00
CA LEU A 8 -14.71 -24.41 33.75
C LEU A 8 -15.98 -25.17 33.35
N LEU A 9 -16.29 -25.19 32.06
CA LEU A 9 -17.20 -26.17 31.47
C LEU A 9 -16.72 -26.51 30.07
N ALA A 10 -16.76 -27.79 29.71
CA ALA A 10 -16.05 -28.36 28.59
C ALA A 10 -16.98 -28.98 27.52
N CYS A 11 -16.37 -29.32 26.39
CA CYS A 11 -16.95 -29.85 25.17
C CYS A 11 -18.12 -30.83 25.31
N ILE A 12 -19.15 -30.64 24.47
CA ILE A 12 -19.85 -31.74 23.80
C ILE A 12 -19.81 -31.49 22.29
N LEU A 13 -19.44 -32.52 21.53
CA LEU A 13 -19.41 -32.54 20.07
C LEU A 13 -20.14 -33.82 19.64
N VAL A 14 -21.21 -33.70 18.86
CA VAL A 14 -21.98 -34.84 18.34
C VAL A 14 -22.22 -34.65 16.84
N LEU A 15 -21.85 -35.65 16.04
CA LEU A 15 -22.21 -35.71 14.62
C LEU A 15 -23.63 -36.28 14.46
N GLY A 16 -24.35 -35.80 13.44
CA GLY A 16 -25.61 -36.37 12.98
C GLY A 16 -25.63 -36.51 11.46
N LEU A 17 -25.12 -37.63 10.94
CA LEU A 17 -25.33 -38.03 9.54
C LEU A 17 -26.70 -38.72 9.42
N ALA A 18 -27.49 -38.32 8.42
CA ALA A 18 -28.67 -39.05 7.98
C ALA A 18 -28.76 -38.95 6.45
N ALA A 19 -29.04 -40.08 5.79
CA ALA A 19 -29.18 -40.18 4.34
C ALA A 19 -30.51 -40.86 3.98
N GLY A 20 -31.11 -40.41 2.87
CA GLY A 20 -32.27 -41.03 2.21
C GLY A 20 -32.55 -40.24 0.93
N THR A 21 -32.42 -40.74 -0.32
CA THR A 21 -32.95 -41.96 -1.01
C THR A 21 -34.36 -41.78 -1.59
N ALA A 22 -34.65 -42.51 -2.68
CA ALA A 22 -35.80 -42.42 -3.60
C ALA A 22 -35.79 -41.14 -4.49
N GLU A 23 -35.81 -41.19 -5.83
CA GLU A 23 -36.75 -41.82 -6.80
C GLU A 23 -38.09 -41.08 -6.92
N ALA A 24 -38.68 -40.85 -8.11
CA ALA A 24 -38.23 -40.96 -9.52
C ALA A 24 -39.25 -40.24 -10.43
N LYS A 25 -39.01 -40.12 -11.76
CA LYS A 25 -39.93 -40.57 -12.86
C LYS A 25 -39.48 -40.11 -14.26
N GLN A 26 -39.85 -40.91 -15.27
CA GLN A 26 -39.40 -40.87 -16.68
C GLN A 26 -40.10 -39.81 -17.57
N GLY A 27 -39.35 -39.32 -18.56
CA GLY A 27 -39.75 -39.23 -19.98
C GLY A 27 -38.54 -39.63 -20.82
N ARG A 28 -38.53 -40.71 -21.64
CA ARG A 28 -39.15 -40.83 -22.98
C ARG A 28 -38.83 -39.63 -23.88
N GLY A 29 -38.02 -39.77 -24.93
CA GLY A 29 -37.27 -40.95 -25.41
C GLY A 29 -36.48 -40.64 -26.69
N ASN A 30 -35.87 -41.67 -27.30
CA ASN A 30 -35.29 -41.80 -28.66
C ASN A 30 -34.86 -40.52 -29.43
N ASP A 31 -33.67 -40.49 -30.03
CA ASP A 31 -33.34 -41.46 -31.09
C ASP A 31 -31.85 -41.83 -31.24
N GLN A 32 -31.57 -42.66 -32.25
CA GLN A 32 -30.30 -43.17 -32.73
C GLN A 32 -29.27 -42.07 -33.09
N GLY A 33 -27.96 -42.34 -33.13
CA GLY A 33 -27.28 -43.60 -32.77
C GLY A 33 -25.93 -43.80 -33.49
N ASN A 34 -25.33 -44.95 -33.19
CA ASN A 34 -24.03 -45.47 -33.69
C ASN A 34 -22.74 -44.85 -33.10
N LYS A 35 -21.68 -45.68 -33.08
CA LYS A 35 -20.33 -45.42 -32.54
C LYS A 35 -19.29 -45.46 -33.67
N GLN A 36 -18.15 -44.83 -33.44
CA GLN A 36 -16.79 -45.43 -33.40
C GLN A 36 -15.79 -44.25 -33.30
N GLU A 37 -14.96 -44.11 -32.26
CA GLU A 37 -13.84 -44.96 -31.79
C GLU A 37 -12.63 -45.08 -32.73
N ALA A 38 -11.45 -45.17 -32.10
CA ALA A 38 -10.15 -45.60 -32.64
C ALA A 38 -9.23 -44.60 -33.38
N LYS A 39 -8.46 -43.85 -32.56
CA LYS A 39 -6.97 -43.91 -32.44
C LYS A 39 -6.04 -43.49 -33.61
N THR A 40 -4.84 -43.04 -33.17
CA THR A 40 -3.52 -43.07 -33.86
C THR A 40 -3.37 -42.19 -35.12
N SER A 41 -2.52 -41.15 -35.14
CA SER A 41 -1.03 -41.15 -35.23
C SER A 41 -0.51 -41.53 -36.64
N VAL A 42 0.62 -41.03 -37.16
CA VAL A 42 1.75 -40.33 -36.52
C VAL A 42 2.62 -39.58 -37.57
N LYS A 43 3.49 -38.65 -37.10
CA LYS A 43 4.75 -38.16 -37.72
C LYS A 43 4.73 -37.19 -38.93
N ASP A 44 5.85 -36.44 -38.96
CA ASP A 44 6.68 -35.87 -40.05
C ASP A 44 6.01 -35.19 -41.27
N GLY A 45 6.52 -34.06 -41.80
CA GLY A 45 7.66 -33.26 -41.35
C GLY A 45 8.03 -32.10 -42.30
N ASN A 46 8.66 -31.06 -41.73
CA ASN A 46 9.52 -30.02 -42.33
C ASN A 46 9.68 -29.94 -43.87
N GLU A 47 9.39 -28.76 -44.45
CA GLU A 47 10.40 -28.03 -45.25
C GLU A 47 10.14 -26.51 -45.40
N LYS A 48 11.09 -25.79 -46.02
CA LYS A 48 11.15 -24.31 -46.13
C LYS A 48 11.04 -23.82 -47.58
N SER A 49 10.36 -22.70 -47.78
CA SER A 49 10.67 -21.64 -48.77
C SER A 49 9.66 -20.48 -48.57
N GLY A 50 9.95 -19.22 -48.91
CA GLY A 50 11.22 -18.63 -49.37
C GLY A 50 10.95 -17.45 -50.32
N GLU A 51 11.38 -16.24 -49.94
CA GLU A 51 11.41 -15.00 -50.77
C GLU A 51 10.03 -14.49 -51.28
N GLU A 52 9.82 -13.23 -51.71
CA GLU A 52 10.36 -11.90 -51.33
C GLU A 52 9.34 -10.84 -51.87
N LEU A 53 9.75 -9.57 -52.02
CA LEU A 53 9.09 -8.37 -52.56
C LEU A 53 8.46 -7.44 -51.49
N ILE A 54 8.94 -6.21 -51.17
CA ILE A 54 9.46 -5.05 -51.97
C ILE A 54 8.29 -4.28 -52.64
N ASN A 55 8.01 -2.99 -52.37
CA ASN A 55 8.64 -1.97 -51.50
C ASN A 55 7.60 -0.87 -51.04
N PRO A 56 7.96 0.32 -50.48
CA PRO A 56 7.06 1.12 -49.64
C PRO A 56 6.46 2.36 -50.34
N HIS A 57 5.86 3.26 -49.54
CA HIS A 57 5.71 4.66 -49.92
C HIS A 57 6.05 5.60 -48.75
N ASP A 58 7.16 6.34 -48.88
CA ASP A 58 7.52 7.48 -48.04
C ASP A 58 6.81 8.75 -48.53
N SER A 59 6.64 9.73 -47.63
CA SER A 59 6.69 11.15 -48.03
C SER A 59 7.13 12.02 -46.86
N ASP A 60 8.40 12.43 -46.87
CA ASP A 60 9.00 13.41 -45.95
C ASP A 60 8.41 14.83 -46.09
N ASN A 61 8.76 15.69 -45.12
CA ASN A 61 9.41 17.02 -45.30
C ASN A 61 9.05 17.91 -44.08
N ASP A 62 9.87 18.17 -43.06
CA ASP A 62 11.29 18.58 -42.95
C ASP A 62 11.53 20.12 -43.04
N GLN A 63 12.54 20.57 -42.27
CA GLN A 63 13.23 21.88 -42.21
C GLN A 63 12.46 23.06 -41.57
N SER A 64 12.92 23.61 -40.43
CA SER A 64 14.10 24.47 -40.15
C SER A 64 13.85 25.96 -40.49
N LYS A 65 14.57 26.99 -39.99
CA LYS A 65 15.97 27.09 -39.51
C LYS A 65 16.15 28.32 -38.58
N LYS A 66 17.34 28.46 -37.96
CA LYS A 66 17.81 29.72 -37.32
C LYS A 66 18.33 30.70 -38.38
N GLN A 67 18.25 32.02 -38.15
CA GLN A 67 19.44 32.90 -37.97
C GLN A 67 19.14 34.36 -37.58
N LYS A 68 20.20 35.16 -37.38
CA LYS A 68 20.21 36.56 -36.89
C LYS A 68 20.68 37.53 -38.00
N ASP A 69 20.38 38.82 -37.87
CA ASP A 69 21.39 39.89 -37.61
C ASP A 69 20.70 41.27 -37.33
N LYS A 70 21.15 42.04 -36.32
CA LYS A 70 21.93 43.32 -36.35
C LYS A 70 21.24 44.50 -37.08
N ALA A 71 21.17 45.73 -36.56
CA ALA A 71 21.51 46.38 -35.26
C ALA A 71 20.65 47.69 -35.18
N SER A 72 20.81 48.74 -34.34
CA SER A 72 21.75 49.22 -33.29
C SER A 72 21.01 50.36 -32.51
N GLY A 73 21.46 51.01 -31.43
CA GLY A 73 22.68 50.97 -30.59
C GLY A 73 22.85 52.29 -29.79
N LYS A 74 23.50 52.26 -28.61
CA LYS A 74 23.50 53.29 -27.50
C LYS A 74 22.17 53.33 -26.71
N LYS A 75 22.11 53.53 -25.38
CA LYS A 75 23.05 53.59 -24.22
C LYS A 75 22.14 53.37 -22.95
N ASP A 76 22.57 53.09 -21.71
CA ASP A 76 23.86 52.96 -20.99
C ASP A 76 23.67 52.09 -19.72
N GLU A 77 24.76 51.53 -19.16
CA GLU A 77 24.95 51.04 -17.76
C GLU A 77 23.94 50.00 -17.17
N ASN A 78 24.25 49.16 -16.17
CA ASN A 78 25.47 48.92 -15.37
C ASN A 78 25.71 47.39 -15.17
N SER A 79 26.82 47.02 -14.54
CA SER A 79 27.38 45.67 -14.40
C SER A 79 26.45 44.57 -13.85
N LYS A 80 26.50 43.40 -14.48
CA LYS A 80 26.05 42.12 -13.94
C LYS A 80 26.95 41.00 -14.50
N LYS A 81 27.52 40.14 -13.63
CA LYS A 81 28.48 39.11 -14.03
C LYS A 81 28.14 37.77 -13.37
N ASP A 82 27.80 36.78 -14.19
CA ASP A 82 27.49 35.43 -13.71
C ASP A 82 28.76 34.59 -13.46
N LYS A 83 28.78 33.99 -12.27
CA LYS A 83 29.09 32.59 -11.95
C LYS A 83 30.16 31.84 -12.79
N HIS A 84 31.11 31.25 -12.07
CA HIS A 84 31.46 29.84 -12.28
C HIS A 84 31.10 29.07 -11.00
N ALA A 85 30.71 27.80 -11.13
CA ALA A 85 30.13 27.02 -10.04
C ALA A 85 31.10 25.97 -9.48
N GLU A 86 31.15 25.84 -8.15
CA GLU A 86 31.74 24.72 -7.43
C GLU A 86 30.61 24.03 -6.66
N ILE A 87 30.31 22.77 -6.99
CA ILE A 87 29.19 22.04 -6.39
C ILE A 87 29.64 21.43 -5.06
N ARG A 88 29.38 22.16 -3.97
CA ARG A 88 29.43 21.57 -2.62
C ARG A 88 28.10 20.88 -2.33
N LYS A 89 28.16 19.66 -1.80
CA LYS A 89 26.98 18.94 -1.31
C LYS A 89 26.35 19.76 -0.18
N THR A 90 25.10 20.18 -0.36
CA THR A 90 24.24 20.54 0.76
C THR A 90 23.65 19.25 1.32
N GLU A 91 23.87 18.99 2.61
CA GLU A 91 23.10 17.98 3.33
C GLU A 91 21.60 18.36 3.35
N PRO A 92 20.67 17.40 3.51
CA PRO A 92 19.26 17.73 3.66
C PRO A 92 19.07 18.60 4.90
N VAL A 93 18.78 19.88 4.69
CA VAL A 93 18.42 20.81 5.77
C VAL A 93 17.07 20.38 6.32
N ALA A 94 17.11 19.55 7.37
CA ALA A 94 15.93 19.23 8.15
C ALA A 94 15.34 20.54 8.70
N VAL A 95 14.04 20.75 8.51
CA VAL A 95 13.34 21.96 8.96
C VAL A 95 13.05 21.84 10.47
N THR A 96 14.10 21.88 11.27
CA THR A 96 14.07 21.73 12.74
C THR A 96 14.11 23.09 13.42
N ASP A 97 13.05 23.40 14.18
CA ASP A 97 12.81 24.60 15.00
C ASP A 97 13.06 25.98 14.34
N ASP A 98 14.29 26.34 13.92
CA ASP A 98 14.70 27.70 13.54
C ASP A 98 13.84 28.38 12.45
N THR A 99 13.13 27.60 11.61
CA THR A 99 12.22 28.13 10.59
C THR A 99 10.91 28.71 11.18
N TYR A 100 10.51 28.29 12.39
CA TYR A 100 9.40 28.88 13.17
C TYR A 100 9.81 29.35 14.59
N GLY A 101 11.08 29.15 14.94
CA GLY A 101 11.72 29.42 16.23
C GLY A 101 12.10 30.89 16.44
N GLY A 102 11.10 31.76 16.61
CA GLY A 102 11.32 33.04 17.30
C GLY A 102 12.04 34.15 16.54
N SER A 103 12.41 33.95 15.27
CA SER A 103 12.86 35.06 14.42
C SER A 103 11.79 36.15 14.34
N LYS A 104 12.25 37.41 14.28
CA LYS A 104 11.39 38.59 14.08
C LYS A 104 11.40 38.98 12.61
N ASP A 105 10.27 39.44 12.10
CA ASP A 105 10.24 40.13 10.81
C ASP A 105 11.03 41.45 10.86
N HIS A 106 11.26 42.07 9.70
CA HIS A 106 12.00 43.33 9.58
C HIS A 106 11.31 44.52 10.29
N ASN A 107 10.06 44.35 10.74
CA ASN A 107 9.25 45.32 11.47
C ASN A 107 9.17 44.99 12.98
N GLY A 108 9.83 43.93 13.45
CA GLY A 108 9.95 43.56 14.86
C GLY A 108 8.92 42.55 15.40
N HIS A 109 7.99 42.05 14.58
CA HIS A 109 6.97 41.08 15.00
C HIS A 109 7.58 39.68 15.10
N LYS A 110 7.32 38.97 16.22
CA LYS A 110 7.68 37.55 16.35
C LYS A 110 6.80 36.69 15.43
N GLY A 111 7.38 35.66 14.81
CA GLY A 111 6.63 34.62 14.10
C GLY A 111 5.50 34.02 14.95
N ARG A 112 4.36 33.70 14.32
CA ARG A 112 3.12 33.29 15.02
C ARG A 112 3.24 31.88 15.63
N ASN A 113 3.61 31.83 16.92
CA ASN A 113 3.36 30.77 17.90
C ASN A 113 3.18 29.33 17.35
N GLY A 114 4.23 28.52 17.19
CA GLY A 114 4.11 27.13 16.72
C GLY A 114 3.05 26.29 17.47
N TYR A 115 3.27 26.02 18.76
CA TYR A 115 2.33 25.23 19.59
C TYR A 115 0.89 25.79 19.62
N LYS A 116 0.71 27.10 19.84
CA LYS A 116 -0.64 27.70 19.90
C LYS A 116 -1.30 27.80 18.51
N GLY A 117 -0.50 27.89 17.45
CA GLY A 117 -0.97 27.84 16.06
C GLY A 117 -1.48 26.45 15.69
N LEU A 118 -0.78 25.40 16.13
CA LEU A 118 -1.25 24.01 15.97
C LEU A 118 -2.53 23.75 16.78
N LEU A 119 -2.63 24.21 18.02
CA LEU A 119 -3.90 24.17 18.80
C LEU A 119 -5.05 24.88 18.06
N HIS A 120 -4.81 26.07 17.51
CA HIS A 120 -5.84 26.79 16.76
C HIS A 120 -6.15 26.12 15.41
N ALA A 121 -5.18 25.43 14.79
CA ALA A 121 -5.37 24.72 13.53
C ALA A 121 -6.24 23.46 13.73
N VAL A 122 -5.95 22.63 14.75
CA VAL A 122 -6.80 21.48 15.08
C VAL A 122 -8.21 21.92 15.49
N GLU A 123 -8.36 23.06 16.19
CA GLU A 123 -9.67 23.62 16.53
C GLU A 123 -10.56 23.87 15.31
N ASN A 124 -9.98 24.27 14.18
CA ASN A 124 -10.70 24.57 12.92
C ASN A 124 -10.74 23.36 11.95
N THR A 125 -10.22 22.21 12.38
CA THR A 125 -10.10 20.98 11.55
C THR A 125 -10.46 19.70 12.30
N LYS A 126 -11.11 19.77 13.48
CA LYS A 126 -11.56 18.59 14.27
C LYS A 126 -12.40 17.58 13.46
N ASP A 127 -13.09 18.09 12.46
CA ASP A 127 -13.99 17.45 11.49
C ASP A 127 -13.28 16.92 10.23
N LYS A 128 -11.95 17.08 10.11
CA LYS A 128 -11.18 16.81 8.88
C LYS A 128 -9.98 15.90 9.18
N PRO A 129 -9.48 15.11 8.21
CA PRO A 129 -8.30 14.26 8.39
C PRO A 129 -7.04 15.03 8.86
N ALA A 130 -6.88 16.28 8.39
CA ALA A 130 -5.84 17.19 8.87
C ALA A 130 -5.88 17.41 10.40
N GLY A 131 -7.06 17.38 11.03
CA GLY A 131 -7.21 17.47 12.48
C GLY A 131 -6.58 16.30 13.22
N ALA A 132 -6.76 15.06 12.71
CA ALA A 132 -6.11 13.87 13.28
C ALA A 132 -4.58 13.95 13.21
N VAL A 133 -4.03 14.43 12.08
CA VAL A 133 -2.59 14.65 11.89
C VAL A 133 -2.06 15.73 12.84
N ILE A 134 -2.74 16.86 12.98
CA ILE A 134 -2.33 17.94 13.90
C ILE A 134 -2.48 17.49 15.35
N ALA A 135 -3.51 16.72 15.69
CA ALA A 135 -3.70 16.16 17.04
C ALA A 135 -2.57 15.18 17.40
N ASN A 136 -2.18 14.28 16.48
CA ASN A 136 -1.03 13.40 16.67
C ASN A 136 0.27 14.19 16.83
N LEU A 137 0.48 15.24 16.03
CA LEU A 137 1.65 16.12 16.16
C LEU A 137 1.70 16.84 17.51
N LEU A 138 0.55 17.31 18.01
CA LEU A 138 0.44 17.95 19.33
C LEU A 138 0.75 16.96 20.47
N LEU A 139 0.14 15.77 20.45
CA LEU A 139 0.35 14.71 21.43
C LEU A 139 1.81 14.22 21.48
N THR A 140 2.47 14.12 20.33
CA THR A 140 3.84 13.56 20.22
C THR A 140 4.96 14.58 20.39
N LYS A 141 4.77 15.86 20.02
CA LYS A 141 5.82 16.90 20.13
C LYS A 141 5.66 17.83 21.32
N TYR A 142 4.46 17.92 21.91
CA TYR A 142 4.19 18.84 23.02
C TYR A 142 3.43 18.20 24.20
N PRO A 143 3.67 16.92 24.59
CA PRO A 143 2.91 16.25 25.65
C PRO A 143 2.91 17.04 26.97
N ASP A 144 4.08 17.52 27.41
CA ASP A 144 4.26 18.29 28.67
C ASP A 144 3.59 19.68 28.66
N ARG A 145 2.95 20.08 27.55
CA ARG A 145 2.31 21.39 27.38
C ARG A 145 0.78 21.32 27.26
N LEU A 146 0.23 20.11 27.11
CA LEU A 146 -1.20 19.86 27.02
C LEU A 146 -1.79 19.65 28.42
N THR A 147 -3.02 20.12 28.66
CA THR A 147 -3.78 19.69 29.85
C THR A 147 -4.31 18.26 29.64
N SER A 148 -4.64 17.53 30.71
CA SER A 148 -5.25 16.20 30.58
C SER A 148 -6.56 16.20 29.78
N GLU A 149 -7.29 17.32 29.81
CA GLU A 149 -8.50 17.56 29.03
C GLU A 149 -8.18 17.75 27.53
N GLN A 150 -7.15 18.54 27.21
CA GLN A 150 -6.65 18.66 25.83
C GLN A 150 -6.07 17.34 25.32
N VAL A 151 -5.39 16.55 26.16
CA VAL A 151 -4.94 15.21 25.79
C VAL A 151 -6.15 14.36 25.42
N ALA A 152 -7.19 14.31 26.27
CA ALA A 152 -8.40 13.53 25.97
C ALA A 152 -9.15 14.01 24.71
N GLU A 153 -9.22 15.32 24.46
CA GLU A 153 -9.85 15.86 23.25
C GLU A 153 -9.02 15.55 21.98
N LEU A 154 -7.70 15.68 22.04
CA LEU A 154 -6.81 15.34 20.93
C LEU A 154 -6.73 13.83 20.70
N GLU A 155 -6.85 13.01 21.75
CA GLU A 155 -7.05 11.56 21.65
C GLU A 155 -8.33 11.26 20.87
N LEU A 156 -9.46 11.93 21.17
CA LEU A 156 -10.72 11.76 20.45
C LEU A 156 -10.63 12.20 18.98
N ILE A 157 -9.97 13.33 18.69
CA ILE A 157 -9.76 13.84 17.32
C ILE A 157 -8.79 12.96 16.52
N ARG A 158 -7.76 12.40 17.17
CA ARG A 158 -6.89 11.36 16.59
C ARG A 158 -7.68 10.08 16.32
N ASN A 159 -8.58 9.69 17.21
CA ASN A 159 -9.42 8.49 17.09
C ASN A 159 -10.65 8.71 16.16
N SER A 160 -10.63 9.74 15.30
CA SER A 160 -11.76 10.17 14.46
C SER A 160 -12.18 9.20 13.34
N GLY A 161 -11.42 8.13 13.07
CA GLY A 161 -11.76 7.11 12.06
C GLY A 161 -13.19 6.55 12.20
N LYS A 162 -13.72 6.45 13.43
CA LYS A 162 -15.13 6.05 13.66
C LYS A 162 -16.14 7.10 13.19
N ALA A 163 -15.86 8.39 13.40
CA ALA A 163 -16.72 9.49 12.94
C ALA A 163 -16.65 9.69 11.42
N LEU A 164 -15.45 9.51 10.82
CA LEU A 164 -15.28 9.45 9.36
C LEU A 164 -16.06 8.27 8.77
N THR A 165 -16.03 7.11 9.41
CA THR A 165 -16.81 5.94 9.03
C THR A 165 -18.33 6.17 9.11
N GLU A 166 -18.82 6.78 10.20
CA GLU A 166 -20.25 7.13 10.35
C GLU A 166 -20.71 8.14 9.29
N ALA A 167 -19.87 9.13 8.97
CA ALA A 167 -20.16 10.09 7.92
C ALA A 167 -20.08 9.47 6.51
N ALA A 168 -19.19 8.50 6.27
CA ALA A 168 -19.16 7.70 5.05
C ALA A 168 -20.43 6.82 4.90
N GLU A 169 -20.92 6.23 5.99
CA GLU A 169 -22.20 5.51 6.01
C GLU A 169 -23.37 6.43 5.62
N LEU A 170 -23.48 7.61 6.22
CA LEU A 170 -24.49 8.61 5.86
C LEU A 170 -24.37 9.09 4.40
N LEU A 171 -23.15 9.27 3.87
CA LEU A 171 -22.95 9.62 2.45
C LEU A 171 -23.45 8.49 1.53
N ALA A 172 -23.14 7.23 1.85
CA ALA A 172 -23.58 6.08 1.08
C ALA A 172 -25.10 5.84 1.15
N GLU A 173 -25.73 6.09 2.30
CA GLU A 173 -27.20 6.03 2.47
C GLU A 173 -27.92 7.09 1.64
N ASN A 174 -27.36 8.30 1.56
CA ASN A 174 -27.86 9.38 0.70
C ASN A 174 -27.47 9.19 -0.80
N GLY A 175 -26.92 8.03 -1.17
CA GLY A 175 -26.56 7.68 -2.55
C GLY A 175 -25.25 8.31 -3.04
N ASN A 176 -24.57 9.12 -2.24
CA ASN A 176 -23.26 9.69 -2.56
C ASN A 176 -22.13 8.70 -2.23
N VAL A 177 -22.13 7.57 -2.94
CA VAL A 177 -21.20 6.47 -2.65
C VAL A 177 -19.75 6.83 -2.99
N THR A 178 -19.51 7.71 -3.98
CA THR A 178 -18.14 8.11 -4.34
C THR A 178 -17.43 8.83 -3.20
N ASP A 179 -18.11 9.80 -2.57
CA ASP A 179 -17.54 10.55 -1.45
C ASP A 179 -17.48 9.67 -0.19
N ALA A 180 -18.40 8.72 -0.02
CA ALA A 180 -18.32 7.70 1.04
C ALA A 180 -17.05 6.82 0.92
N VAL A 181 -16.65 6.44 -0.31
CA VAL A 181 -15.39 5.70 -0.50
C VAL A 181 -14.20 6.56 -0.11
N TYR A 182 -14.13 7.81 -0.58
CA TYR A 182 -13.02 8.71 -0.22
C TYR A 182 -12.94 8.97 1.30
N MET A 183 -14.08 9.19 1.95
CA MET A 183 -14.12 9.39 3.40
C MET A 183 -13.73 8.12 4.19
N GLN A 184 -13.98 6.93 3.65
CA GLN A 184 -13.53 5.66 4.25
C GLN A 184 -12.04 5.37 3.98
N GLU A 185 -11.45 5.87 2.88
CA GLU A 185 -9.99 5.88 2.67
C GLU A 185 -9.30 6.71 3.76
N GLU A 186 -9.83 7.91 4.06
CA GLU A 186 -9.35 8.76 5.16
C GLU A 186 -9.57 8.11 6.55
N ALA A 187 -10.67 7.37 6.75
CA ALA A 187 -10.91 6.62 7.98
C ALA A 187 -9.90 5.48 8.19
N VAL A 188 -9.52 4.78 7.11
CA VAL A 188 -8.45 3.77 7.10
C VAL A 188 -7.10 4.38 7.44
N LEU A 189 -6.78 5.57 6.90
CA LEU A 189 -5.54 6.29 7.25
C LEU A 189 -5.53 6.75 8.73
N ALA A 190 -6.69 7.14 9.28
CA ALA A 190 -6.82 7.53 10.69
C ALA A 190 -6.61 6.35 11.67
N ASN A 191 -6.91 5.10 11.28
CA ASN A 191 -6.53 3.91 12.03
C ASN A 191 -6.17 2.72 11.13
N VAL A 192 -4.92 2.69 10.68
CA VAL A 192 -4.36 1.67 9.76
C VAL A 192 -4.47 0.22 10.27
N SER A 193 -4.79 0.02 11.56
CA SER A 193 -4.93 -1.29 12.20
C SER A 193 -6.37 -1.79 12.32
N ASP A 194 -7.38 -0.95 12.04
CA ASP A 194 -8.79 -1.32 12.12
C ASP A 194 -9.26 -2.04 10.85
N LEU A 195 -9.44 -3.36 10.95
CA LEU A 195 -9.89 -4.19 9.82
C LEU A 195 -11.35 -3.93 9.42
N ASP A 196 -12.21 -3.43 10.32
CA ASP A 196 -13.60 -3.11 9.97
C ASP A 196 -13.67 -1.88 9.04
N SER A 197 -12.72 -0.94 9.15
CA SER A 197 -12.59 0.19 8.22
C SER A 197 -12.21 -0.25 6.79
N TYR A 198 -11.31 -1.23 6.63
CA TYR A 198 -10.98 -1.79 5.30
C TYR A 198 -12.17 -2.58 4.71
N LYS A 199 -12.90 -3.33 5.55
CA LYS A 199 -14.12 -4.03 5.15
C LYS A 199 -15.17 -3.06 4.59
N LYS A 200 -15.48 -1.99 5.32
CA LYS A 200 -16.40 -0.94 4.85
C LYS A 200 -15.89 -0.24 3.58
N LEU A 201 -14.58 -0.03 3.46
CA LEU A 201 -13.97 0.51 2.23
C LEU A 201 -14.22 -0.41 1.03
N GLY A 202 -14.15 -1.73 1.22
CA GLY A 202 -14.54 -2.73 0.22
C GLY A 202 -16.03 -2.68 -0.14
N GLU A 203 -16.91 -2.59 0.86
CA GLU A 203 -18.36 -2.47 0.65
C GLU A 203 -18.75 -1.21 -0.13
N PHE A 204 -18.22 -0.04 0.23
CA PHE A 204 -18.45 1.20 -0.50
C PHE A 204 -17.82 1.17 -1.89
N SER A 205 -16.60 0.64 -2.04
CA SER A 205 -15.95 0.49 -3.36
C SER A 205 -16.81 -0.34 -4.31
N LYS A 206 -17.38 -1.45 -3.82
CA LYS A 206 -18.30 -2.31 -4.57
C LYS A 206 -19.61 -1.59 -4.92
N LYS A 207 -20.22 -0.85 -3.99
CA LYS A 207 -21.42 -0.02 -4.23
C LYS A 207 -21.14 1.08 -5.28
N ALA A 208 -19.93 1.64 -5.30
CA ALA A 208 -19.47 2.66 -6.27
C ALA A 208 -19.05 2.09 -7.64
N GLY A 209 -19.14 0.76 -7.85
CA GLY A 209 -18.74 0.12 -9.10
C GLY A 209 -17.23 0.11 -9.36
N ARG A 210 -16.39 0.37 -8.35
CA ARG A 210 -14.92 0.22 -8.47
C ARG A 210 -14.58 -1.26 -8.73
N PRO A 211 -13.51 -1.56 -9.49
CA PRO A 211 -13.17 -2.93 -9.87
C PRO A 211 -12.84 -3.80 -8.65
N SER A 212 -13.39 -5.02 -8.63
CA SER A 212 -13.08 -6.05 -7.63
C SER A 212 -11.78 -6.76 -7.94
N GLY A 213 -10.97 -7.01 -6.92
CA GLY A 213 -9.74 -7.79 -6.99
C GLY A 213 -9.05 -7.78 -5.62
N MET A 214 -7.97 -8.53 -5.47
CA MET A 214 -7.18 -8.44 -4.24
C MET A 214 -6.42 -7.11 -4.20
N LYS A 215 -6.48 -6.43 -3.06
CA LYS A 215 -5.82 -5.14 -2.82
C LYS A 215 -4.56 -5.34 -1.96
N LEU A 216 -3.60 -4.43 -2.07
CA LEU A 216 -2.52 -4.28 -1.10
C LEU A 216 -2.63 -2.90 -0.46
N PHE A 217 -2.79 -2.89 0.85
CA PHE A 217 -2.64 -1.69 1.67
C PHE A 217 -1.34 -1.76 2.46
N VAL A 218 -0.60 -0.66 2.51
CA VAL A 218 0.60 -0.52 3.34
C VAL A 218 0.48 0.78 4.13
N ASN A 219 0.48 0.68 5.46
CA ASN A 219 0.25 1.80 6.38
C ASN A 219 -1.01 2.63 6.02
N GLY A 220 -2.08 1.96 5.55
CA GLY A 220 -3.36 2.55 5.18
C GLY A 220 -3.48 3.03 3.72
N GLU A 221 -2.38 3.21 2.99
CA GLU A 221 -2.39 3.59 1.58
C GLU A 221 -2.59 2.39 0.65
N GLU A 222 -3.39 2.51 -0.42
CA GLU A 222 -3.59 1.46 -1.43
C GLU A 222 -2.54 1.50 -2.55
N TYR A 223 -1.96 0.34 -2.89
CA TYR A 223 -0.94 0.18 -3.93
C TYR A 223 -1.44 -0.72 -5.09
N ASP A 224 -1.23 -0.31 -6.36
CA ASP A 224 -1.44 -1.20 -7.54
C ASP A 224 -0.36 -2.28 -7.56
N ALA A 225 -0.62 -3.33 -6.78
CA ALA A 225 0.31 -4.43 -6.53
C ALA A 225 -0.24 -5.78 -7.03
N LYS A 226 -1.46 -5.85 -7.59
CA LYS A 226 -2.10 -7.08 -8.12
C LYS A 226 -1.70 -8.38 -7.38
N PRO A 227 -1.95 -8.48 -6.06
CA PRO A 227 -1.58 -9.67 -5.29
C PRO A 227 -2.23 -10.94 -5.85
N ILE A 228 -1.56 -12.08 -5.67
CA ILE A 228 -2.07 -13.40 -6.09
C ILE A 228 -2.11 -14.34 -4.88
N ASN A 229 -3.14 -15.18 -4.76
CA ASN A 229 -3.11 -16.29 -3.82
C ASN A 229 -2.51 -17.51 -4.53
N ARG A 230 -1.58 -18.19 -3.87
CA ARG A 230 -1.06 -19.48 -4.30
C ARG A 230 -0.98 -20.41 -3.11
N ASN A 231 -1.70 -21.53 -3.19
CA ASN A 231 -1.74 -22.57 -2.16
C ASN A 231 -2.12 -22.01 -0.77
N GLY A 232 -3.03 -21.03 -0.70
CA GLY A 232 -3.43 -20.35 0.54
C GLY A 232 -2.51 -19.20 0.96
N THR A 233 -1.27 -19.14 0.45
CA THR A 233 -0.35 -18.02 0.72
C THR A 233 -0.58 -16.88 -0.27
N THR A 234 -0.78 -15.65 0.23
CA THR A 234 -0.80 -14.47 -0.64
C THR A 234 0.61 -14.02 -0.99
N LEU A 235 0.85 -13.81 -2.28
CA LEU A 235 2.09 -13.30 -2.84
C LEU A 235 1.86 -11.90 -3.41
N VAL A 236 2.84 -11.02 -3.21
CA VAL A 236 2.84 -9.62 -3.68
C VAL A 236 4.09 -9.35 -4.52
N PRO A 237 4.10 -8.35 -5.42
CA PRO A 237 5.31 -7.91 -6.11
C PRO A 237 6.36 -7.46 -5.12
N PHE A 238 7.54 -8.07 -5.21
CA PHE A 238 8.64 -7.84 -4.28
C PHE A 238 9.03 -6.36 -4.19
N ARG A 239 9.03 -5.67 -5.33
CA ARG A 239 9.36 -4.25 -5.40
C ARG A 239 8.33 -3.41 -4.64
N THR A 240 7.08 -3.42 -5.09
CA THR A 240 6.00 -2.57 -4.57
C THR A 240 5.84 -2.72 -3.05
N ALA A 241 5.77 -3.96 -2.55
CA ALA A 241 5.58 -4.21 -1.12
C ALA A 241 6.80 -3.92 -0.23
N SER A 242 8.01 -3.83 -0.80
CA SER A 242 9.20 -3.44 -0.05
C SER A 242 9.46 -1.93 -0.09
N GLU A 243 9.24 -1.30 -1.26
CA GLU A 243 9.40 0.15 -1.44
C GLU A 243 8.34 0.93 -0.64
N ALA A 244 7.10 0.41 -0.55
CA ALA A 244 6.05 0.93 0.35
C ALA A 244 6.36 0.77 1.86
N LEU A 245 7.44 0.06 2.21
CA LEU A 245 7.96 -0.08 3.57
C LEU A 245 9.33 0.61 3.72
N ASP A 246 9.68 1.59 2.89
CA ASP A 246 10.99 2.27 2.85
C ASP A 246 12.20 1.32 2.76
N ALA A 247 11.99 0.08 2.30
CA ALA A 247 13.00 -0.97 2.37
C ALA A 247 13.81 -1.06 1.07
N LYS A 248 15.14 -1.08 1.18
CA LYS A 248 16.05 -1.14 0.03
C LYS A 248 16.03 -2.53 -0.58
N VAL A 249 15.64 -2.60 -1.85
CA VAL A 249 15.53 -3.84 -2.63
C VAL A 249 16.74 -4.09 -3.53
N SER A 250 17.10 -5.36 -3.71
CA SER A 250 18.03 -5.82 -4.75
C SER A 250 17.59 -7.16 -5.35
N TRP A 251 18.10 -7.45 -6.55
CA TRP A 251 17.88 -8.69 -7.28
C TRP A 251 19.21 -9.23 -7.78
N ASP A 252 19.52 -10.49 -7.44
CA ASP A 252 20.64 -11.23 -8.01
C ASP A 252 20.11 -12.19 -9.10
N PRO A 253 20.42 -11.96 -10.39
CA PRO A 253 19.97 -12.81 -11.48
C PRO A 253 20.73 -14.14 -11.59
N LYS A 254 21.91 -14.28 -10.96
CA LYS A 254 22.72 -15.50 -10.96
C LYS A 254 22.19 -16.49 -9.93
N GLU A 255 21.95 -16.01 -8.71
CA GLU A 255 21.32 -16.79 -7.63
C GLU A 255 19.79 -16.88 -7.78
N LYS A 256 19.19 -16.06 -8.64
CA LYS A 256 17.73 -15.86 -8.76
C LYS A 256 17.09 -15.49 -7.40
N ALA A 257 17.75 -14.57 -6.68
CA ALA A 257 17.40 -14.20 -5.32
C ALA A 257 17.02 -12.72 -5.22
N VAL A 258 15.94 -12.42 -4.52
CA VAL A 258 15.60 -11.07 -4.05
C VAL A 258 16.18 -10.85 -2.66
N THR A 259 16.70 -9.65 -2.39
CA THR A 259 17.10 -9.25 -1.02
C THR A 259 16.48 -7.91 -0.66
N VAL A 260 15.82 -7.83 0.50
CA VAL A 260 15.28 -6.58 1.06
C VAL A 260 16.00 -6.24 2.36
N THR A 261 16.30 -4.96 2.56
CA THR A 261 17.03 -4.47 3.74
C THR A 261 16.40 -3.19 4.30
N ARG A 262 16.17 -3.15 5.62
CA ARG A 262 15.61 -2.00 6.36
C ARG A 262 16.07 -2.05 7.81
N ASN A 263 16.44 -0.92 8.41
CA ASN A 263 16.72 -0.79 9.85
C ASN A 263 17.67 -1.86 10.45
N GLY A 264 18.67 -2.30 9.67
CA GLY A 264 19.62 -3.36 10.04
C GLY A 264 19.15 -4.80 9.76
N VAL A 265 17.87 -5.01 9.48
CA VAL A 265 17.32 -6.30 9.02
C VAL A 265 17.68 -6.53 7.54
N SER A 266 17.97 -7.78 7.20
CA SER A 266 18.18 -8.25 5.83
C SER A 266 17.44 -9.58 5.60
N VAL A 267 16.63 -9.65 4.54
CA VAL A 267 15.88 -10.86 4.16
C VAL A 267 16.22 -11.23 2.71
N LYS A 268 16.75 -12.43 2.48
CA LYS A 268 17.08 -12.98 1.15
C LYS A 268 16.15 -14.15 0.83
N LEU A 269 15.38 -14.06 -0.26
CA LEU A 269 14.45 -15.09 -0.72
C LEU A 269 14.87 -15.58 -2.12
N PHE A 270 14.84 -16.90 -2.36
CA PHE A 270 15.23 -17.50 -3.63
C PHE A 270 13.99 -17.90 -4.44
N VAL A 271 13.99 -17.59 -5.74
CA VAL A 271 12.89 -17.95 -6.65
C VAL A 271 12.80 -19.48 -6.80
N ASN A 272 11.59 -20.00 -6.63
CA ASN A 272 11.23 -21.42 -6.69
C ASN A 272 12.00 -22.32 -5.71
N SER A 273 12.48 -21.78 -4.59
CA SER A 273 13.12 -22.54 -3.50
C SER A 273 12.50 -22.20 -2.15
N PRO A 274 12.26 -23.19 -1.26
CA PRO A 274 11.81 -22.93 0.11
C PRO A 274 12.93 -22.36 1.00
N LYS A 275 14.15 -22.21 0.50
CA LYS A 275 15.27 -21.62 1.25
C LYS A 275 15.17 -20.10 1.28
N ALA A 276 15.42 -19.53 2.46
CA ALA A 276 15.58 -18.11 2.70
C ALA A 276 16.72 -17.86 3.70
N TYR A 277 17.13 -16.61 3.84
CA TYR A 277 17.94 -16.15 4.97
C TYR A 277 17.34 -14.90 5.60
N ILE A 278 17.31 -14.85 6.93
CA ILE A 278 16.96 -13.66 7.71
C ILE A 278 18.18 -13.30 8.57
N ASN A 279 18.74 -12.11 8.40
CA ASN A 279 19.97 -11.64 9.05
C ASN A 279 21.14 -12.63 8.89
N GLY A 280 21.23 -13.28 7.72
CA GLY A 280 22.22 -14.31 7.40
C GLY A 280 21.94 -15.70 8.00
N GLN A 281 20.96 -15.84 8.90
CA GLN A 281 20.57 -17.13 9.45
C GLN A 281 19.64 -17.89 8.48
N PRO A 282 19.81 -19.21 8.29
CA PRO A 282 18.92 -20.00 7.43
C PRO A 282 17.47 -19.95 7.92
N TYR A 283 16.54 -19.75 6.99
CA TYR A 283 15.10 -19.79 7.22
C TYR A 283 14.41 -20.63 6.13
N SER A 284 13.24 -21.20 6.44
CA SER A 284 12.49 -22.02 5.49
C SER A 284 11.08 -21.46 5.30
N ILE A 285 10.66 -21.31 4.05
CA ILE A 285 9.34 -20.80 3.65
C ILE A 285 8.53 -21.91 2.97
N GLU A 286 7.26 -22.07 3.35
CA GLU A 286 6.39 -23.13 2.81
C GLU A 286 6.05 -22.88 1.33
N GLN A 287 5.67 -21.64 1.00
CA GLN A 287 5.47 -21.19 -0.37
C GLN A 287 6.68 -20.35 -0.82
N PRO A 288 7.47 -20.81 -1.81
CA PRO A 288 8.56 -20.04 -2.38
C PRO A 288 8.14 -18.71 -3.01
N ALA A 289 9.08 -17.76 -3.06
CA ALA A 289 9.06 -16.68 -4.03
C ALA A 289 9.03 -17.26 -5.46
N SER A 290 8.43 -16.54 -6.41
CA SER A 290 8.23 -17.04 -7.78
C SER A 290 8.23 -15.88 -8.78
N ILE A 291 8.38 -16.17 -10.07
CA ILE A 291 8.19 -15.16 -11.13
C ILE A 291 6.85 -15.44 -11.82
N VAL A 292 6.04 -14.39 -11.96
CA VAL A 292 4.75 -14.38 -12.67
C VAL A 292 4.75 -13.17 -13.58
N ASP A 293 4.54 -13.37 -14.88
CA ASP A 293 4.49 -12.32 -15.91
C ASP A 293 5.68 -11.32 -15.83
N GLY A 294 6.88 -11.87 -15.62
CA GLY A 294 8.14 -11.11 -15.46
C GLY A 294 8.35 -10.47 -14.09
N THR A 295 7.34 -10.46 -13.22
CA THR A 295 7.39 -9.87 -11.86
C THR A 295 7.74 -10.92 -10.81
N THR A 296 8.69 -10.63 -9.92
CA THR A 296 9.00 -11.51 -8.77
C THR A 296 7.97 -11.31 -7.67
N MET A 297 7.14 -12.33 -7.46
CA MET A 297 6.08 -12.40 -6.44
C MET A 297 6.61 -13.13 -5.20
N VAL A 298 6.40 -12.56 -4.01
CA VAL A 298 6.97 -13.00 -2.72
C VAL A 298 5.90 -13.16 -1.65
N PRO A 299 6.06 -14.08 -0.68
CA PRO A 299 5.15 -14.18 0.46
C PRO A 299 5.18 -12.90 1.31
N VAL A 300 4.09 -12.13 1.28
CA VAL A 300 4.00 -10.83 1.97
C VAL A 300 4.28 -10.96 3.47
N ARG A 301 3.79 -12.05 4.09
CA ARG A 301 4.00 -12.38 5.50
C ARG A 301 5.48 -12.51 5.89
N VAL A 302 6.29 -13.19 5.07
CA VAL A 302 7.71 -13.45 5.39
C VAL A 302 8.52 -12.16 5.39
N ILE A 303 8.21 -11.23 4.48
CA ILE A 303 8.83 -9.90 4.47
C ILE A 303 8.29 -9.08 5.64
N GLY A 304 6.97 -9.04 5.82
CA GLY A 304 6.34 -8.21 6.84
C GLY A 304 6.76 -8.57 8.27
N GLU A 305 6.69 -9.85 8.64
CA GLU A 305 7.08 -10.34 9.97
C GLU A 305 8.58 -10.10 10.24
N ALA A 306 9.45 -10.32 9.25
CA ALA A 306 10.89 -10.08 9.40
C ALA A 306 11.23 -8.59 9.52
N LEU A 307 10.49 -7.71 8.82
CA LEU A 307 10.65 -6.25 8.89
C LEU A 307 9.92 -5.61 10.09
N GLY A 308 9.30 -6.40 10.98
CA GLY A 308 8.63 -5.92 12.19
C GLY A 308 7.22 -5.35 11.99
N THR A 309 6.60 -5.60 10.84
CA THR A 309 5.25 -5.16 10.51
C THR A 309 4.21 -6.25 10.77
N ASN A 310 2.95 -5.86 10.97
CA ASN A 310 1.82 -6.77 10.95
C ASN A 310 1.36 -6.98 9.52
N VAL A 311 1.01 -8.23 9.20
CA VAL A 311 0.34 -8.59 7.95
C VAL A 311 -0.99 -9.26 8.30
N LYS A 312 -2.09 -8.68 7.82
CA LYS A 312 -3.45 -9.19 7.96
C LYS A 312 -4.06 -9.44 6.58
N TRP A 313 -5.13 -10.23 6.60
CA TRP A 313 -5.99 -10.47 5.46
C TRP A 313 -7.41 -10.11 5.87
N GLU A 314 -8.06 -9.24 5.11
CA GLU A 314 -9.45 -8.87 5.28
C GLU A 314 -10.25 -9.52 4.12
N PRO A 315 -10.98 -10.64 4.36
CA PRO A 315 -11.64 -11.39 3.31
C PRO A 315 -12.80 -10.66 2.61
N GLU A 316 -13.53 -9.76 3.25
CA GLU A 316 -14.71 -9.13 2.66
C GLU A 316 -14.36 -8.10 1.57
N SER A 317 -13.34 -7.27 1.84
CA SER A 317 -12.73 -6.31 0.90
C SER A 317 -11.63 -6.92 0.02
N GLN A 318 -11.25 -8.18 0.29
CA GLN A 318 -10.14 -8.90 -0.35
C GLN A 318 -8.77 -8.20 -0.17
N SER A 319 -8.56 -7.59 1.00
CA SER A 319 -7.40 -6.72 1.27
C SER A 319 -6.26 -7.45 1.99
N VAL A 320 -5.06 -7.40 1.40
CA VAL A 320 -3.82 -7.60 2.15
C VAL A 320 -3.50 -6.31 2.87
N VAL A 321 -3.52 -6.32 4.20
CA VAL A 321 -3.28 -5.13 5.03
C VAL A 321 -1.96 -5.27 5.75
N VAL A 322 -0.98 -4.42 5.41
CA VAL A 322 0.34 -4.36 6.03
C VAL A 322 0.46 -3.07 6.82
N TYR A 323 0.87 -3.14 8.09
CA TYR A 323 1.03 -1.94 8.92
C TYR A 323 2.09 -2.12 10.01
N GLU A 324 2.80 -1.05 10.33
CA GLU A 324 3.68 -1.00 11.50
C GLU A 324 2.86 -0.90 12.79
N GLN A 325 3.38 -1.46 13.89
CA GLN A 325 2.84 -1.07 15.20
C GLN A 325 3.35 0.34 15.53
N PRO A 326 2.51 1.23 16.10
CA PRO A 326 3.02 2.48 16.65
C PRO A 326 4.05 2.13 17.73
N THR A 327 5.32 2.43 17.47
CA THR A 327 6.40 2.06 18.38
C THR A 327 6.27 2.88 19.65
N THR A 328 5.76 2.27 20.72
CA THR A 328 5.87 2.83 22.07
C THR A 328 7.34 3.20 22.30
N PRO A 329 7.67 4.48 22.51
CA PRO A 329 9.07 4.87 22.67
C PRO A 329 9.64 4.13 23.87
N ALA A 330 10.75 3.42 23.66
CA ALA A 330 11.32 2.56 24.68
C ALA A 330 11.57 3.35 25.97
N SER A 331 11.05 2.85 27.09
CA SER A 331 11.20 3.50 28.39
C SER A 331 12.69 3.60 28.74
N THR A 332 13.23 4.81 28.62
CA THR A 332 14.63 5.09 28.94
C THR A 332 14.76 5.08 30.46
N SER A 333 15.36 4.00 30.98
CA SER A 333 15.68 3.77 32.39
C SER A 333 17.01 4.42 32.79
#